data_AF-A0A326QBI9-F1
#
_entry.id   AF-A0A326QBI9-F1
#
_cell.length_a   1.000
_cell.length_b   1.000
_cell.length_c   1.000
_cell.angle_alpha   90.00
_cell.angle_beta   90.00
_cell.angle_gamma   90.00
#
_symmetry.space_group_name_H-M   'P 1'
#
loop_
_entity.id
_entity.type
_entity.pdbx_description
1 polymer ?
#
loop_
_entity_poly.entity_id
_entity_poly.type
_entity_poly.pdbx_seq_one_letter_code
_entity_poly.pdbx_strand_id
1 'polypeptide(L)'
;GYRGGGGGFGGGIGFPFLIPIFGFGGGGLFGFLVLMAIVGVIANTLRGGGGGALTGGNGGGAMVAPRADGPVAVAQLQMGLLATARDLQSDLRRLAAQADTGSSAGLQRVLQETTLSLLRNPDLWVYANVEVGQVPFPSAETTFNRLSMTERSKLRREVTSNVGGKRFQDAAAPVGNADATSDFIAITLLVASRGRIPIKSASTADDLRNALGVLGAVSSTDLLALEVIWQPEGEGEVLSTEELLTAYPQLQHL
;
A
#
# COMPACT_ATOMS: atom_id res chain seq x y z
N GLY A 1 -48.82 -52.05 14.54
CA GLY A 1 -48.97 -51.38 13.24
C GLY A 1 -47.76 -50.51 12.98
N TYR A 2 -47.08 -50.79 11.87
CA TYR A 2 -46.17 -49.96 11.07
C TYR A 2 -44.95 -49.27 11.71
N ARG A 3 -43.82 -49.95 11.49
CA ARG A 3 -42.44 -49.45 11.30
C ARG A 3 -42.30 -48.94 9.85
N GLY A 4 -41.59 -47.83 9.61
CA GLY A 4 -41.11 -47.52 8.26
C GLY A 4 -40.70 -46.06 7.99
N GLY A 5 -39.56 -45.90 7.32
CA GLY A 5 -39.04 -44.68 6.70
C GLY A 5 -37.94 -44.04 7.54
N GLY A 6 -36.64 -44.08 7.18
CA GLY A 6 -36.02 -43.78 5.89
C GLY A 6 -35.17 -42.52 6.15
N GLY A 7 -33.91 -42.36 5.78
CA GLY A 7 -33.06 -42.93 4.75
C GLY A 7 -31.67 -42.31 4.96
N GLY A 8 -30.62 -42.98 4.49
CA GLY A 8 -29.25 -42.53 4.67
C GLY A 8 -28.87 -41.34 3.81
N PHE A 9 -27.76 -40.69 4.17
CA PHE A 9 -26.85 -40.04 3.25
C PHE A 9 -25.42 -40.34 3.69
N GLY A 10 -24.71 -41.07 2.83
CA GLY A 10 -23.26 -41.12 2.82
C GLY A 10 -22.66 -39.97 2.02
N GLY A 11 -21.34 -39.89 2.04
CA GLY A 11 -20.51 -38.94 1.30
C GLY A 11 -19.61 -38.20 2.29
N GLY A 12 -18.33 -38.56 2.45
CA GLY A 12 -17.35 -38.60 1.38
C GLY A 12 -16.87 -37.17 1.15
N ILE A 13 -15.87 -36.73 1.90
CA ILE A 13 -15.20 -35.46 1.64
C ILE A 13 -13.86 -35.78 0.98
N GLY A 14 -13.87 -35.71 -0.35
CA GLY A 14 -12.70 -35.53 -1.19
C GLY A 14 -12.90 -34.29 -2.05
N PHE A 15 -12.17 -33.22 -1.72
CA PHE A 15 -11.75 -32.05 -2.54
C PHE A 15 -12.84 -31.25 -3.30
N PRO A 16 -12.61 -30.05 -3.89
CA PRO A 16 -11.41 -29.20 -3.98
C PRO A 16 -11.67 -27.71 -3.57
N PHE A 17 -10.65 -26.87 -3.72
CA PHE A 17 -10.71 -25.41 -3.61
C PHE A 17 -11.93 -24.78 -4.31
N LEU A 18 -12.78 -24.12 -3.52
CA LEU A 18 -13.70 -23.07 -3.95
C LEU A 18 -13.64 -21.95 -2.91
N ILE A 19 -12.85 -20.93 -3.21
CA ILE A 19 -12.92 -19.63 -2.54
C ILE A 19 -14.27 -19.03 -2.94
N PRO A 20 -15.22 -18.79 -2.02
CA PRO A 20 -16.41 -18.06 -2.39
C PRO A 20 -16.04 -16.59 -2.49
N ILE A 21 -15.98 -16.09 -3.72
CA ILE A 21 -16.02 -14.65 -4.01
C ILE A 21 -17.43 -14.20 -3.65
N PHE A 22 -17.64 -13.83 -2.38
CA PHE A 22 -18.86 -13.15 -1.96
C PHE A 22 -18.74 -11.68 -2.34
N GLY A 23 -19.33 -11.36 -3.49
CA GLY A 23 -19.81 -10.01 -3.77
C GLY A 23 -21.08 -9.72 -2.96
N PHE A 24 -21.13 -8.50 -2.45
CA PHE A 24 -22.32 -7.72 -2.07
C PHE A 24 -23.08 -8.10 -0.79
N GLY A 25 -22.81 -7.32 0.27
CA GLY A 25 -23.66 -7.27 1.46
C GLY A 25 -23.16 -6.33 2.55
N GLY A 26 -23.11 -5.02 2.29
CA GLY A 26 -23.07 -4.00 3.36
C GLY A 26 -21.95 -2.96 3.27
N GLY A 27 -22.28 -1.78 2.69
CA GLY A 27 -21.68 -0.49 3.06
C GLY A 27 -20.25 -0.19 2.61
N GLY A 28 -20.09 0.51 1.47
CA GLY A 28 -18.82 1.14 1.11
C GLY A 28 -18.68 1.47 -0.37
N LEU A 29 -19.32 2.56 -0.81
CA LEU A 29 -19.31 3.05 -2.20
C LEU A 29 -18.08 3.90 -2.57
N PHE A 30 -16.87 3.62 -2.06
CA PHE A 30 -15.72 4.49 -2.35
C PHE A 30 -14.41 3.73 -2.55
N GLY A 31 -14.22 3.23 -3.77
CA GLY A 31 -12.92 2.81 -4.30
C GLY A 31 -12.70 3.37 -5.71
N PHE A 32 -13.13 4.60 -5.99
CA PHE A 32 -12.84 5.25 -7.26
C PHE A 32 -11.54 6.07 -7.16
N LEU A 33 -10.53 5.62 -7.91
CA LEU A 33 -9.36 6.31 -8.47
C LEU A 33 -9.09 7.76 -8.02
N VAL A 34 -7.86 8.02 -7.56
CA VAL A 34 -7.06 9.18 -8.02
C VAL A 34 -5.57 8.80 -8.03
N LEU A 35 -5.03 8.40 -9.19
CA LEU A 35 -3.66 8.79 -9.53
C LEU A 35 -3.77 10.22 -10.07
N MET A 36 -2.93 11.14 -9.60
CA MET A 36 -2.70 12.38 -10.31
C MET A 36 -2.39 12.04 -11.77
N ALA A 37 -3.23 12.52 -12.67
CA ALA A 37 -2.91 12.55 -14.07
C ALA A 37 -1.64 13.39 -14.24
N ILE A 38 -0.48 12.73 -14.39
CA ILE A 38 0.55 13.26 -15.29
C ILE A 38 0.03 13.03 -16.71
N VAL A 39 -1.14 13.59 -17.02
CA VAL A 39 -1.52 13.90 -18.39
C VAL A 39 -1.03 15.31 -18.55
N GLY A 40 0.16 15.40 -19.14
CA GLY A 40 0.68 16.66 -19.63
C GLY A 40 -0.41 17.40 -20.38
N VAL A 41 -0.46 18.71 -20.15
CA VAL A 41 -1.21 19.67 -20.94
C VAL A 41 -0.91 19.43 -22.42
N ILE A 42 -1.73 18.61 -23.08
CA ILE A 42 -1.90 18.60 -24.53
C ILE A 42 -3.40 18.78 -24.79
N ALA A 43 -3.89 19.94 -24.39
CA ALA A 43 -5.20 20.41 -24.78
C ALA A 43 -5.12 21.92 -25.05
N ASN A 44 -4.28 22.32 -26.02
CA ASN A 44 -4.59 23.52 -26.82
C ASN A 44 -3.93 23.64 -28.20
N THR A 45 -3.41 22.57 -28.83
CA THR A 45 -2.76 22.71 -30.15
C THR A 45 -3.48 22.05 -31.31
N LEU A 46 -4.65 21.44 -31.10
CA LEU A 46 -5.38 20.74 -32.17
C LEU A 46 -6.83 21.23 -32.33
N ARG A 47 -7.06 22.53 -32.15
CA ARG A 47 -8.29 23.17 -32.63
C ARG A 47 -8.03 24.58 -33.16
N GLY A 48 -7.30 24.64 -34.27
CA GLY A 48 -7.15 25.83 -35.10
C GLY A 48 -6.91 25.39 -36.53
N GLY A 49 -7.98 25.05 -37.25
CA GLY A 49 -7.90 24.83 -38.69
C GLY A 49 -7.68 26.16 -39.42
N GLY A 50 -6.85 26.14 -40.46
CA GLY A 50 -6.84 27.16 -41.50
C GLY A 50 -5.47 27.78 -41.78
N GLY A 51 -4.81 27.27 -42.84
CA GLY A 51 -4.07 28.05 -43.83
C GLY A 51 -2.80 28.81 -43.41
N GLY A 52 -1.71 28.59 -44.13
CA GLY A 52 -0.63 29.58 -44.21
C GLY A 52 0.76 28.99 -44.41
N ALA A 53 1.46 29.52 -45.41
CA ALA A 53 2.75 29.10 -45.90
C ALA A 53 3.94 29.38 -44.94
N LEU A 54 4.99 28.56 -45.11
CA LEU A 54 6.43 28.85 -45.11
C LEU A 54 6.89 30.11 -44.35
N THR A 55 7.72 29.95 -43.32
CA THR A 55 8.89 30.81 -43.06
C THR A 55 9.87 30.11 -42.12
N GLY A 56 11.16 30.17 -42.47
CA GLY A 56 12.26 29.65 -41.65
C GLY A 56 12.51 30.51 -40.41
N GLY A 57 13.11 29.90 -39.40
CA GLY A 57 13.49 30.58 -38.16
C GLY A 57 14.39 29.70 -37.31
N ASN A 58 15.68 30.07 -37.31
CA ASN A 58 16.73 29.54 -36.47
C ASN A 58 16.38 29.70 -34.98
N GLY A 59 16.26 28.59 -34.25
CA GLY A 59 15.95 28.59 -32.82
C GLY A 59 16.39 27.30 -32.16
N GLY A 60 17.65 27.24 -31.74
CA GLY A 60 18.21 26.17 -30.92
C GLY A 60 17.58 26.15 -29.54
N GLY A 61 16.34 25.70 -29.44
CA GLY A 61 15.77 25.19 -28.21
C GLY A 61 16.18 23.73 -28.11
N ALA A 62 17.05 23.39 -27.15
CA ALA A 62 17.26 22.00 -26.77
C ALA A 62 15.89 21.45 -26.36
N MET A 63 15.24 20.75 -27.29
CA MET A 63 14.08 19.94 -26.98
C MET A 63 14.56 18.95 -25.93
N VAL A 64 14.18 19.16 -24.67
CA VAL A 64 14.31 18.14 -23.64
C VAL A 64 13.49 16.97 -24.16
N ALA A 65 14.18 16.00 -24.76
CA ALA A 65 13.55 14.79 -25.24
C ALA A 65 12.75 14.20 -24.07
N PRO A 66 11.47 13.83 -24.27
CA PRO A 66 10.73 13.12 -23.25
C PRO A 66 11.58 11.94 -22.80
N ARG A 67 11.93 11.90 -21.51
CA ARG A 67 12.68 10.78 -20.95
C ARG A 67 11.82 9.55 -21.22
N ALA A 68 12.32 8.62 -22.02
CA ALA A 68 11.63 7.35 -22.21
C ALA A 68 11.39 6.74 -20.83
N ASP A 69 10.14 6.45 -20.50
CA ASP A 69 9.80 5.90 -19.19
C ASP A 69 10.49 4.54 -19.05
N GLY A 70 11.49 4.50 -18.16
CA GLY A 70 12.22 3.29 -17.82
C GLY A 70 11.35 2.33 -17.00
N PRO A 71 11.84 1.12 -16.71
CA PRO A 71 11.17 0.22 -15.79
C PRO A 71 10.98 0.89 -14.42
N VAL A 72 9.87 0.54 -13.76
CA VAL A 72 9.49 1.04 -12.44
C VAL A 72 9.91 0.03 -11.39
N ALA A 73 10.63 0.49 -10.37
CA ALA A 73 10.87 -0.28 -9.17
C ALA A 73 9.60 -0.29 -8.31
N VAL A 74 9.14 -1.46 -7.89
CA VAL A 74 8.05 -1.61 -6.93
C VAL A 74 8.59 -2.36 -5.73
N ALA A 75 8.52 -1.74 -4.55
CA ALA A 75 8.92 -2.33 -3.29
C ALA A 75 7.69 -2.51 -2.38
N GLN A 76 7.60 -3.69 -1.77
CA GLN A 76 6.62 -4.03 -0.74
C GLN A 76 7.39 -4.42 0.51
N LEU A 77 7.36 -3.57 1.53
CA LEU A 77 7.92 -3.85 2.85
C LEU A 77 6.75 -4.11 3.81
N GLN A 78 6.78 -5.27 4.47
CA GLN A 78 5.81 -5.66 5.48
C GLN A 78 6.53 -5.86 6.80
N MET A 79 5.91 -5.43 7.90
CA MET A 79 6.47 -5.57 9.25
C MET A 79 5.39 -5.98 10.23
N GLY A 80 5.75 -6.83 11.18
CA GLY A 80 5.00 -7.10 12.40
C GLY A 80 5.67 -6.40 13.58
N LEU A 81 4.94 -5.48 14.21
CA LEU A 81 5.40 -4.66 15.32
C LEU A 81 4.68 -5.02 16.60
N LEU A 82 5.34 -4.93 17.76
CA LEU A 82 4.67 -5.09 19.05
C LEU A 82 3.56 -4.04 19.23
N ALA A 83 2.45 -4.45 19.84
CA ALA A 83 1.26 -3.61 20.06
C ALA A 83 1.48 -2.42 20.99
N THR A 84 2.60 -2.36 21.71
CA THR A 84 3.06 -1.14 22.39
C THR A 84 3.29 0.02 21.41
N ALA A 85 3.35 -0.25 20.10
CA ALA A 85 3.36 0.73 19.01
C ALA A 85 2.02 1.48 18.79
N ARG A 86 1.14 1.63 19.80
CA ARG A 86 -0.12 2.38 19.66
C ARG A 86 0.11 3.84 19.26
N ASP A 87 1.23 4.41 19.71
CA ASP A 87 1.66 5.75 19.33
C ASP A 87 1.94 5.83 17.82
N LEU A 88 2.49 4.77 17.22
CA LEU A 88 2.70 4.69 15.79
C LEU A 88 1.38 4.65 15.01
N GLN A 89 0.37 3.89 15.44
CA GLN A 89 -0.96 3.94 14.81
C GLN A 89 -1.56 5.35 14.89
N SER A 90 -1.39 6.03 16.02
CA SER A 90 -1.89 7.39 16.22
C SER A 90 -1.14 8.40 15.33
N ASP A 91 0.17 8.24 15.18
CA ASP A 91 0.99 9.00 14.24
C ASP A 91 0.55 8.78 12.79
N LEU A 92 0.32 7.53 12.39
CA LEU A 92 -0.17 7.19 11.04
C LEU A 92 -1.56 7.76 10.77
N ARG A 93 -2.49 7.71 11.74
CA ARG A 93 -3.81 8.35 11.63
C ARG A 93 -3.68 9.87 11.47
N ARG A 94 -2.80 10.50 12.26
CA ARG A 94 -2.53 11.94 12.16
C ARG A 94 -1.94 12.31 10.80
N LEU A 95 -0.98 11.52 10.31
CA LEU A 95 -0.41 11.66 8.97
C LEU A 95 -1.48 11.53 7.89
N ALA A 96 -2.31 10.48 7.95
CA ALA A 96 -3.40 10.28 7.01
C ALA A 96 -4.42 11.45 7.05
N ALA A 97 -4.69 12.03 8.22
CA ALA A 97 -5.60 13.17 8.36
C ALA A 97 -5.04 14.47 7.74
N GLN A 98 -3.72 14.67 7.77
CA GLN A 98 -3.11 15.96 7.46
C GLN A 98 -2.38 15.98 6.11
N ALA A 99 -1.87 14.85 5.65
CA ALA A 99 -1.05 14.77 4.46
C ALA A 99 -1.81 15.18 3.18
N ASP A 100 -1.14 15.96 2.34
CA ASP A 100 -1.58 16.21 0.96
C ASP A 100 -1.09 15.09 0.04
N THR A 101 -1.88 14.02 -0.10
CA THR A 101 -1.55 12.91 -1.02
C THR A 101 -1.88 13.23 -2.48
N GLY A 102 -2.35 14.45 -2.77
CA GLY A 102 -2.57 14.95 -4.13
C GLY A 102 -1.30 15.44 -4.81
N SER A 103 -0.19 15.63 -4.08
CA SER A 103 1.08 16.11 -4.64
C SER A 103 2.23 15.12 -4.39
N SER A 104 3.17 15.04 -5.33
CA SER A 104 4.36 14.18 -5.18
C SER A 104 5.21 14.56 -3.97
N ALA A 105 5.27 15.85 -3.63
CA ALA A 105 5.95 16.34 -2.43
C ALA A 105 5.24 15.87 -1.15
N GLY A 106 3.91 15.87 -1.12
CA GLY A 106 3.16 15.37 0.02
C GLY A 106 3.25 13.85 0.17
N LEU A 107 3.25 13.09 -0.93
CA LEU A 107 3.53 11.64 -0.89
C LEU A 107 4.93 11.35 -0.33
N GLN A 108 5.95 12.06 -0.82
CA GLN A 108 7.31 11.89 -0.32
C GLN A 108 7.44 12.26 1.16
N ARG A 109 6.71 13.30 1.61
CA ARG A 109 6.61 13.63 3.03
C ARG A 109 5.99 12.50 3.85
N VAL A 110 4.90 11.89 3.39
CA VAL A 110 4.28 10.72 4.07
C VAL A 110 5.26 9.56 4.16
N LEU A 111 5.97 9.25 3.08
CA LEU A 111 6.98 8.18 3.06
C LEU A 111 8.08 8.45 4.08
N GLN A 112 8.60 9.68 4.12
CA GLN A 112 9.65 10.07 5.07
C GLN A 112 9.17 10.04 6.51
N GLU A 113 8.03 10.63 6.82
CA GLU A 113 7.53 10.65 8.19
C GLU A 113 7.18 9.24 8.69
N THR A 114 6.62 8.38 7.82
CA THR A 114 6.36 6.98 8.15
C THR A 114 7.66 6.21 8.42
N THR A 115 8.62 6.28 7.50
CA THR A 115 9.91 5.58 7.65
C THR A 115 10.71 6.08 8.86
N LEU A 116 10.68 7.39 9.15
CA LEU A 116 11.30 7.96 10.34
C LEU A 116 10.62 7.51 11.63
N SER A 117 9.29 7.45 11.68
CA SER A 117 8.57 6.96 12.86
C SER A 117 8.92 5.49 13.15
N LEU A 118 9.04 4.67 12.11
CA LEU A 118 9.49 3.29 12.22
C LEU A 118 10.94 3.18 12.72
N LEU A 119 11.85 3.99 12.17
CA LEU A 119 13.27 4.02 12.55
C LEU A 119 13.53 4.49 14.00
N ARG A 120 12.59 5.26 14.57
CA ARG A 120 12.66 5.74 15.96
C ARG A 120 12.28 4.67 16.99
N ASN A 121 11.60 3.62 16.57
CA ASN A 121 11.07 2.56 17.46
C ASN A 121 11.58 1.17 17.04
N PRO A 122 12.91 0.94 16.98
CA PRO A 122 13.49 -0.32 16.51
C PRO A 122 13.25 -1.50 17.45
N ASP A 123 13.01 -1.22 18.73
CA ASP A 123 12.68 -2.16 19.79
C ASP A 123 11.30 -2.82 19.59
N LEU A 124 10.44 -2.23 18.75
CA LEU A 124 9.12 -2.75 18.44
C LEU A 124 9.13 -3.73 17.26
N TRP A 125 10.23 -3.84 16.52
CA TRP A 125 10.32 -4.69 15.32
C TRP A 125 10.47 -6.15 15.73
N VAL A 126 9.53 -7.01 15.30
CA VAL A 126 9.59 -8.45 15.57
C VAL A 126 9.68 -9.26 14.28
N TYR A 127 8.89 -8.88 13.28
CA TYR A 127 8.85 -9.55 12.00
C TYR A 127 9.04 -8.57 10.84
N ALA A 128 9.67 -9.01 9.77
CA ALA A 128 9.66 -8.29 8.51
C ALA A 128 9.74 -9.20 7.28
N ASN A 129 9.31 -8.64 6.15
CA ASN A 129 9.53 -9.18 4.82
C ASN A 129 9.66 -8.01 3.86
N VAL A 130 10.55 -8.12 2.87
CA VAL A 130 10.66 -7.13 1.80
C VAL A 130 10.77 -7.80 0.45
N GLU A 131 9.95 -7.35 -0.49
CA GLU A 131 9.98 -7.77 -1.88
C GLU A 131 10.20 -6.55 -2.76
N VAL A 132 11.17 -6.64 -3.67
CA VAL A 132 11.45 -5.58 -4.64
C VAL A 132 11.49 -6.17 -6.04
N GLY A 133 10.68 -5.61 -6.93
CA GLY A 133 10.59 -6.01 -8.33
C GLY A 133 10.81 -4.83 -9.28
N GLN A 134 11.14 -5.16 -10.53
CA GLN A 134 11.15 -4.22 -11.65
C GLN A 134 10.00 -4.59 -12.59
N VAL A 135 9.17 -3.63 -12.93
CA VAL A 135 8.03 -3.82 -13.84
C VAL A 135 8.10 -2.84 -15.00
N PRO A 136 7.68 -3.23 -16.21
CA PRO A 136 7.54 -2.28 -17.32
C PRO A 136 6.60 -1.14 -16.92
N PHE A 137 6.95 0.09 -17.29
CA PHE A 137 6.15 1.28 -16.97
C PHE A 137 4.65 1.13 -17.29
N PRO A 138 4.24 0.61 -18.47
CA PRO A 138 2.81 0.45 -18.79
C PRO A 138 2.05 -0.52 -17.89
N SER A 139 2.75 -1.44 -17.21
CA SER A 139 2.17 -2.43 -16.30
C SER A 139 2.35 -2.07 -14.82
N ALA A 140 3.07 -0.98 -14.53
CA ALA A 140 3.42 -0.59 -13.18
C ALA A 140 2.18 -0.25 -12.34
N GLU A 141 1.26 0.52 -12.91
CA GLU A 141 0.01 0.90 -12.24
C GLU A 141 -0.84 -0.32 -11.89
N THR A 142 -1.10 -1.20 -12.87
CA THR A 142 -1.88 -2.42 -12.64
C THR A 142 -1.21 -3.34 -11.61
N THR A 143 0.13 -3.41 -11.62
CA THR A 143 0.86 -4.20 -10.62
C THR A 143 0.72 -3.59 -9.23
N PHE A 144 0.93 -2.28 -9.09
CA PHE A 144 0.80 -1.59 -7.83
C PHE A 144 -0.61 -1.72 -7.25
N ASN A 145 -1.65 -1.50 -8.07
CA ASN A 145 -3.05 -1.63 -7.66
C ASN A 145 -3.39 -3.06 -7.24
N ARG A 146 -2.84 -4.07 -7.91
CA ARG A 146 -3.03 -5.47 -7.50
C ARG A 146 -2.41 -5.74 -6.12
N LEU A 147 -1.20 -5.25 -5.87
CA LEU A 147 -0.53 -5.40 -4.56
C LEU A 147 -1.32 -4.64 -3.48
N SER A 148 -1.72 -3.40 -3.75
CA SER A 148 -2.60 -2.59 -2.92
C SER A 148 -3.86 -3.36 -2.50
N MET A 149 -4.62 -3.88 -3.47
CA MET A 149 -5.85 -4.63 -3.20
C MET A 149 -5.58 -5.94 -2.44
N THR A 150 -4.45 -6.61 -2.71
CA THR A 150 -4.05 -7.82 -1.98
C THR A 150 -3.81 -7.50 -0.51
N GLU A 151 -3.11 -6.42 -0.21
CA GLU A 151 -2.84 -5.99 1.17
C GLU A 151 -4.11 -5.48 1.86
N ARG A 152 -4.95 -4.70 1.18
CA ARG A 152 -6.23 -4.23 1.73
C ARG A 152 -7.23 -5.34 1.99
N SER A 153 -7.20 -6.43 1.21
CA SER A 153 -8.09 -7.58 1.44
C SER A 153 -7.85 -8.29 2.78
N LYS A 154 -6.70 -8.02 3.43
CA LYS A 154 -6.35 -8.56 4.74
C LYS A 154 -6.91 -7.72 5.89
N LEU A 155 -7.38 -6.50 5.62
CA LEU A 155 -7.91 -5.60 6.65
C LEU A 155 -9.22 -6.16 7.20
N ARG A 156 -9.36 -6.15 8.53
CA ARG A 156 -10.64 -6.47 9.18
C ARG A 156 -11.73 -5.45 8.82
N ARG A 157 -11.35 -4.17 8.75
CA ARG A 157 -12.20 -3.04 8.41
C ARG A 157 -11.32 -1.87 7.96
N GLU A 158 -11.74 -1.18 6.89
CA GLU A 158 -11.14 0.08 6.45
C GLU A 158 -11.88 1.25 7.14
N VAL A 159 -11.17 1.93 8.03
CA VAL A 159 -11.66 3.01 8.91
C VAL A 159 -10.98 4.34 8.55
N THR A 160 -9.74 4.30 8.04
CA THR A 160 -8.95 5.46 7.63
C THR A 160 -8.49 5.33 6.18
N SER A 161 -8.83 6.31 5.34
CA SER A 161 -8.26 6.41 3.99
C SER A 161 -7.91 7.85 3.61
N ASN A 162 -6.82 8.01 2.86
CA ASN A 162 -6.43 9.29 2.27
C ASN A 162 -5.84 9.04 0.87
N VAL A 163 -6.60 9.34 -0.18
CA VAL A 163 -6.22 9.08 -1.57
C VAL A 163 -6.43 10.34 -2.41
N GLY A 164 -5.35 10.84 -3.03
CA GLY A 164 -5.40 12.03 -3.88
C GLY A 164 -6.00 13.26 -3.17
N GLY A 165 -5.70 13.41 -1.88
CA GLY A 165 -6.22 14.48 -1.02
C GLY A 165 -7.65 14.28 -0.50
N LYS A 166 -8.37 13.23 -0.92
CA LYS A 166 -9.69 12.85 -0.38
C LYS A 166 -9.50 12.00 0.86
N ARG A 167 -10.09 12.41 1.98
CA ARG A 167 -9.90 11.80 3.29
C ARG A 167 -11.21 11.21 3.81
N PHE A 168 -11.11 10.04 4.42
CA PHE A 168 -12.17 9.40 5.18
C PHE A 168 -11.60 8.93 6.51
N GLN A 169 -12.30 9.25 7.58
CA GLN A 169 -12.03 8.75 8.92
C GLN A 169 -13.38 8.47 9.57
N ASP A 170 -13.64 7.21 9.89
CA ASP A 170 -14.74 6.84 10.77
C ASP A 170 -14.24 6.85 12.22
N ALA A 171 -15.12 7.27 13.15
CA ALA A 171 -14.78 7.26 14.56
C ALA A 171 -14.71 5.79 15.02
N ALA A 172 -13.49 5.30 15.28
CA ALA A 172 -13.32 3.97 15.84
C ALA A 172 -14.08 3.89 17.18
N ALA A 173 -15.04 2.98 17.27
CA ALA A 173 -15.64 2.63 18.56
C ALA A 173 -14.55 1.94 19.42
N PRO A 174 -14.29 2.38 20.65
CA PRO A 174 -13.24 1.80 21.48
C PRO A 174 -13.66 0.40 21.94
N VAL A 175 -12.86 -0.64 21.63
CA VAL A 175 -13.08 -1.98 22.18
C VAL A 175 -11.74 -2.67 22.47
N GLY A 176 -11.56 -3.06 23.75
CA GLY A 176 -10.69 -4.15 24.17
C GLY A 176 -9.31 -3.77 24.72
N ASN A 177 -9.01 -4.24 25.93
CA ASN A 177 -7.67 -4.23 26.51
C ASN A 177 -6.80 -5.29 25.82
N ALA A 178 -5.73 -4.87 25.15
CA ALA A 178 -4.69 -5.74 24.61
C ALA A 178 -3.74 -6.25 25.71
N ASP A 179 -3.24 -7.47 25.55
CA ASP A 179 -2.16 -8.03 26.34
C ASP A 179 -0.82 -7.71 25.64
N ALA A 180 -0.06 -6.77 26.20
CA ALA A 180 1.06 -6.08 25.55
C ALA A 180 2.24 -6.99 25.14
N THR A 181 2.23 -8.29 25.47
CA THR A 181 3.37 -9.19 25.30
C THR A 181 3.25 -10.13 24.09
N SER A 182 2.08 -10.25 23.45
CA SER A 182 1.86 -11.15 22.30
C SER A 182 0.93 -10.58 21.23
N ASP A 183 0.75 -9.27 21.28
CA ASP A 183 -0.14 -8.53 20.42
C ASP A 183 0.68 -7.70 19.44
N PHE A 184 0.20 -7.62 18.20
CA PHE A 184 0.92 -7.05 17.08
C PHE A 184 0.10 -6.04 16.28
N ILE A 185 0.83 -5.16 15.60
CA ILE A 185 0.33 -4.30 14.54
C ILE A 185 1.14 -4.65 13.28
N ALA A 186 0.45 -4.95 12.19
CA ALA A 186 1.08 -5.13 10.89
C ALA A 186 1.12 -3.81 10.14
N ILE A 187 2.23 -3.53 9.46
CA ILE A 187 2.39 -2.37 8.58
C ILE A 187 2.92 -2.84 7.23
N THR A 188 2.27 -2.38 6.16
CA THR A 188 2.73 -2.55 4.79
C THR A 188 3.03 -1.20 4.15
N LEU A 189 4.23 -1.07 3.58
CA LEU A 189 4.70 0.05 2.77
C LEU A 189 4.82 -0.43 1.32
N LEU A 190 4.00 0.12 0.42
CA LEU A 190 4.14 -0.07 -1.02
C LEU A 190 4.72 1.19 -1.64
N VAL A 191 5.83 1.07 -2.35
CA VAL A 191 6.54 2.18 -2.98
C VAL A 191 6.81 1.87 -4.44
N ALA A 192 6.31 2.70 -5.34
CA ALA A 192 6.67 2.67 -6.76
C ALA A 192 7.58 3.85 -7.11
N SER A 193 8.72 3.57 -7.73
CA SER A 193 9.74 4.57 -8.07
C SER A 193 10.27 4.40 -9.49
N ARG A 194 10.54 5.53 -10.17
CA ARG A 194 11.34 5.55 -11.42
C ARG A 194 12.81 5.18 -11.17
N GLY A 195 13.29 5.44 -9.96
CA GLY A 195 14.64 5.11 -9.53
C GLY A 195 14.75 3.66 -9.08
N ARG A 196 15.98 3.16 -8.98
CA ARG A 196 16.24 1.84 -8.39
C ARG A 196 15.98 1.88 -6.88
N ILE A 197 15.46 0.79 -6.34
CA ILE A 197 15.31 0.57 -4.89
C ILE A 197 16.27 -0.58 -4.51
N PRO A 198 17.52 -0.28 -4.09
CA PRO A 198 18.56 -1.29 -3.87
C PRO A 198 18.43 -1.96 -2.48
N ILE A 199 17.30 -2.63 -2.23
CA ILE A 199 17.08 -3.40 -0.99
C ILE A 199 17.35 -4.88 -1.29
N LYS A 200 18.14 -5.54 -0.44
CA LYS A 200 18.52 -6.95 -0.62
C LYS A 200 17.66 -7.91 0.20
N SER A 201 17.41 -7.54 1.45
CA SER A 201 16.71 -8.34 2.45
C SER A 201 16.15 -7.44 3.54
N ALA A 202 15.29 -8.01 4.38
CA ALA A 202 14.84 -7.45 5.65
C ALA A 202 14.81 -8.56 6.72
N SER A 203 15.78 -9.48 6.66
CA SER A 203 15.81 -10.69 7.51
C SER A 203 16.49 -10.46 8.87
N THR A 204 17.04 -9.28 9.10
CA THR A 204 17.65 -8.87 10.36
C THR A 204 17.26 -7.42 10.67
N ALA A 205 17.38 -7.00 11.94
CA ALA A 205 17.10 -5.62 12.32
C ALA A 205 17.96 -4.59 11.55
N ASP A 206 19.23 -4.92 11.26
CA ASP A 206 20.11 -4.04 10.48
C ASP A 206 19.69 -3.98 9.00
N ASP A 207 19.29 -5.10 8.41
CA ASP A 207 18.73 -5.13 7.07
C ASP A 207 17.45 -4.30 6.97
N LEU A 208 16.54 -4.43 7.95
CA LEU A 208 15.31 -3.65 8.01
C LEU A 208 15.59 -2.16 8.16
N ARG A 209 16.54 -1.78 9.03
CA ARG A 209 16.97 -0.38 9.18
C ARG A 209 17.51 0.17 7.85
N ASN A 210 18.33 -0.60 7.14
CA ASN A 210 18.83 -0.21 5.82
C ASN A 210 17.69 -0.09 4.80
N ALA A 211 16.75 -1.03 4.78
CA ALA A 211 15.60 -1.02 3.89
C ALA A 211 14.73 0.24 4.11
N LEU A 212 14.41 0.56 5.37
CA LEU A 212 13.67 1.79 5.73
C LEU A 212 14.43 3.06 5.32
N GLY A 213 15.76 3.08 5.49
CA GLY A 213 16.61 4.18 5.04
C GLY A 213 16.57 4.38 3.52
N VAL A 214 16.65 3.29 2.75
CA VAL A 214 16.56 3.32 1.28
C VAL A 214 15.18 3.80 0.83
N LEU A 215 14.09 3.29 1.43
CA LEU A 215 12.74 3.73 1.09
C LEU A 215 12.50 5.20 1.44
N GLY A 216 12.91 5.65 2.63
CA GLY A 216 12.77 7.05 3.06
C GLY A 216 13.58 8.05 2.24
N ALA A 217 14.63 7.58 1.53
CA ALA A 217 15.46 8.41 0.67
C ALA A 217 14.91 8.58 -0.76
N VAL A 218 13.81 7.92 -1.12
CA VAL A 218 13.19 8.07 -2.45
C VAL A 218 12.73 9.53 -2.65
N SER A 219 13.22 10.15 -3.72
CA SER A 219 12.93 11.55 -4.04
C SER A 219 11.49 11.74 -4.51
N SER A 220 10.92 12.94 -4.32
CA SER A 220 9.59 13.27 -4.82
C SER A 220 9.50 13.23 -6.35
N THR A 221 10.62 13.36 -7.05
CA THR A 221 10.69 13.28 -8.53
C THR A 221 10.68 11.85 -9.05
N ASP A 222 11.20 10.91 -8.25
CA ASP A 222 11.23 9.49 -8.60
C ASP A 222 10.02 8.74 -8.06
N LEU A 223 9.42 9.19 -6.96
CA LEU A 223 8.24 8.58 -6.36
C LEU A 223 7.02 8.70 -7.27
N LEU A 224 6.55 7.56 -7.78
CA LEU A 224 5.37 7.46 -8.65
C LEU A 224 4.09 7.19 -7.86
N ALA A 225 4.17 6.30 -6.88
CA ALA A 225 3.05 5.95 -6.02
C ALA A 225 3.56 5.51 -4.64
N LEU A 226 2.75 5.77 -3.63
CA LEU A 226 2.98 5.35 -2.25
C LEU A 226 1.66 4.83 -1.70
N GLU A 227 1.75 3.73 -0.96
CA GLU A 227 0.69 3.30 -0.07
C GLU A 227 1.26 2.89 1.28
N VAL A 228 0.59 3.34 2.34
CA VAL A 228 0.88 2.95 3.72
C VAL A 228 -0.39 2.33 4.26
N ILE A 229 -0.32 1.05 4.59
CA ILE A 229 -1.44 0.26 5.11
C ILE A 229 -1.02 -0.23 6.49
N TRP A 230 -1.87 -0.11 7.50
CA TRP A 230 -1.63 -0.71 8.80
C TRP A 230 -2.87 -1.45 9.26
N GLN A 231 -2.66 -2.50 10.06
CA GLN A 231 -3.75 -3.18 10.73
C GLN A 231 -3.36 -3.72 12.10
N PRO A 232 -4.30 -3.74 13.06
CA PRO A 232 -5.68 -3.26 12.89
C PRO A 232 -5.74 -1.73 12.83
N GLU A 233 -6.79 -1.18 12.19
CA GLU A 233 -6.98 0.26 12.10
C GLU A 233 -7.70 0.86 13.31
N GLY A 234 -8.56 0.05 13.95
CA GLY A 234 -9.31 0.43 15.14
C GLY A 234 -8.40 0.78 16.31
N GLU A 235 -8.77 1.80 17.06
CA GLU A 235 -8.05 2.17 18.27
C GLU A 235 -8.22 1.08 19.33
N GLY A 236 -7.11 0.64 19.93
CA GLY A 236 -7.13 -0.46 20.90
C GLY A 236 -6.95 -1.84 20.27
N GLU A 237 -7.34 -2.02 19.00
CA GLU A 237 -7.29 -3.31 18.30
C GLU A 237 -5.85 -3.75 17.98
N VAL A 238 -5.63 -5.06 18.06
CA VAL A 238 -4.35 -5.73 17.84
C VAL A 238 -4.56 -7.10 17.17
N LEU A 239 -3.50 -7.65 16.59
CA LEU A 239 -3.45 -9.01 16.06
C LEU A 239 -2.72 -9.93 17.03
N SER A 240 -3.20 -11.15 17.25
CA SER A 240 -2.37 -12.17 17.88
C SER A 240 -1.25 -12.63 16.93
N THR A 241 -0.24 -13.34 17.45
CA THR A 241 0.80 -13.97 16.63
C THR A 241 0.21 -14.84 15.51
N GLU A 242 -0.80 -15.64 15.83
CA GLU A 242 -1.44 -16.57 14.89
C GLU A 242 -2.13 -15.80 13.77
N GLU A 243 -2.83 -14.72 14.10
CA GLU A 243 -3.52 -13.87 13.12
C GLU A 243 -2.51 -13.15 12.21
N LEU A 244 -1.44 -12.61 12.78
CA LEU A 244 -0.36 -11.97 12.03
C LEU A 244 0.26 -12.94 11.02
N LEU A 245 0.69 -14.13 11.48
CA LEU A 245 1.37 -15.11 10.63
C LEU A 245 0.41 -15.79 9.64
N THR A 246 -0.89 -15.85 9.95
CA THR A 246 -1.91 -16.32 9.00
C THR A 246 -2.13 -15.31 7.87
N ALA A 247 -2.22 -14.01 8.20
CA ALA A 247 -2.41 -12.96 7.21
C ALA A 247 -1.13 -12.65 6.40
N TYR A 248 0.03 -12.91 6.99
CA TYR A 248 1.35 -12.62 6.43
C TYR A 248 2.32 -13.80 6.59
N PRO A 249 2.08 -14.94 5.91
CA PRO A 249 2.90 -16.15 6.06
C PRO A 249 4.36 -16.00 5.64
N GLN A 250 4.69 -14.96 4.88
CA GLN A 250 6.03 -14.61 4.40
C GLN A 250 6.87 -13.82 5.42
N LEU A 251 6.26 -13.32 6.51
CA LEU A 251 6.98 -12.60 7.54
C LEU A 251 8.03 -13.49 8.21
N GLN A 252 9.24 -12.95 8.37
CA GLN A 252 10.35 -13.62 9.04
C GLN A 252 10.66 -12.90 10.35
N HIS A 253 10.99 -13.67 11.39
CA HIS A 253 11.44 -13.10 12.66
C HIS A 253 12.82 -12.45 12.49
N LEU A 254 13.01 -11.27 13.08
CA LEU A 254 14.25 -10.47 13.01
C LEU A 254 15.34 -10.90 14.01
#